data_AF-A0A640Y8H0-F1
#
_entry.id   AF-A0A640Y8H0-F1
#
_cell.length_a   1.000
_cell.length_b   1.000
_cell.length_c   1.000
_cell.angle_alpha   90.00
_cell.angle_beta   90.00
_cell.angle_gamma   90.00
#
_symmetry.space_group_name_H-M   'P 1'
#
loop_
_entity.id
_entity.type
_entity.pdbx_description
1 polymer ?
#
loop_
_entity_poly.entity_id
_entity_poly.type
_entity_poly.pdbx_seq_one_letter_code
_entity_poly.pdbx_strand_id
1 'polypeptide(L)'
;MTVIAIFGPTAAGKTAVAVELADLLRARGERPIAVSCDAIQVYRGLEVLSGAPDAAERERLEHELVGIVDVDEEFSAGRFAELARGIIDAALVAGRTPIVVGGTGLYMRAALADLDLRPPVPAAVRAEVEALVAARGPAAAHAELEPDVAARIHRNDRKRIARALELQRVGIDPPGRGRRLWTARLRHPTVLAGIVADRTELAERID
;
A
#
# COMPACT_ATOMS: atom_id res chain seq x y z
N MET A 1 22.99 1.48 -4.98
CA MET A 1 22.42 0.40 -4.16
C MET A 1 21.03 0.06 -4.69
N THR A 2 20.60 -1.18 -4.50
CA THR A 2 19.37 -1.72 -5.11
C THR A 2 18.32 -1.91 -4.02
N VAL A 3 17.06 -1.60 -4.33
CA VAL A 3 15.92 -1.92 -3.47
C VAL A 3 15.50 -3.37 -3.71
N ILE A 4 15.17 -4.12 -2.65
CA ILE A 4 14.60 -5.46 -2.78
C ILE A 4 13.13 -5.36 -2.40
N ALA A 5 12.24 -5.86 -3.24
CA ALA A 5 10.81 -5.84 -2.99
C ALA A 5 10.24 -7.26 -2.98
N ILE A 6 9.66 -7.66 -1.84
CA ILE A 6 9.10 -8.98 -1.60
C ILE A 6 7.58 -8.84 -1.46
N PHE A 7 6.83 -9.47 -2.37
CA PHE A 7 5.37 -9.43 -2.37
C PHE A 7 4.77 -10.82 -2.51
N GLY A 8 3.51 -10.97 -2.12
CA GLY A 8 2.82 -12.25 -2.12
C GLY A 8 1.55 -12.23 -1.27
N PRO A 9 0.72 -13.28 -1.35
CA PRO A 9 -0.54 -13.34 -0.61
C PRO A 9 -0.31 -13.39 0.91
N THR A 10 -1.37 -13.13 1.68
CA THR A 10 -1.37 -13.37 3.13
C THR A 10 -1.02 -14.83 3.42
N ALA A 11 -0.38 -15.09 4.57
CA ALA A 11 0.11 -16.42 4.98
C ALA A 11 1.22 -17.07 4.10
N ALA A 12 1.74 -16.36 3.09
CA ALA A 12 2.84 -16.85 2.25
C ALA A 12 4.24 -16.82 2.91
N GLY A 13 4.38 -16.36 4.15
CA GLY A 13 5.68 -16.31 4.84
C GLY A 13 6.61 -15.18 4.40
N LYS A 14 6.07 -14.06 3.91
CA LYS A 14 6.85 -12.90 3.42
C LYS A 14 7.84 -12.35 4.44
N THR A 15 7.40 -12.15 5.68
CA THR A 15 8.23 -11.63 6.78
C THR A 15 9.39 -12.57 7.07
N ALA A 16 9.13 -13.87 7.23
CA ALA A 16 10.16 -14.88 7.46
C ALA A 16 11.22 -14.87 6.34
N VAL A 17 10.81 -14.82 5.06
CA VAL A 17 11.76 -14.73 3.95
C VAL A 17 12.57 -13.43 3.99
N ALA A 18 11.96 -12.29 4.34
CA ALA A 18 12.68 -11.02 4.47
C ALA A 18 13.73 -11.06 5.59
N VAL A 19 13.41 -11.69 6.72
CA VAL A 19 14.33 -11.88 7.86
C VAL A 19 15.50 -12.78 7.48
N GLU A 20 15.25 -13.94 6.87
CA GLU A 20 16.34 -14.83 6.43
C GLU A 20 17.23 -14.17 5.35
N LEU A 21 16.62 -13.42 4.44
CA LEU A 21 17.38 -12.62 3.46
C LEU A 21 18.25 -11.57 4.15
N ALA A 22 17.74 -10.91 5.19
CA ALA A 22 18.51 -9.92 5.94
C ALA A 22 19.79 -10.53 6.54
N ASP A 23 19.72 -11.74 7.09
CA ASP A 23 20.89 -12.42 7.64
C ASP A 23 21.92 -12.78 6.56
N LEU A 24 21.47 -13.23 5.38
CA LEU A 24 22.35 -13.46 4.24
C LEU A 24 23.02 -12.18 3.73
N LEU A 25 22.29 -11.05 3.73
CA LEU A 25 22.83 -9.75 3.35
C LEU A 25 23.86 -9.25 4.37
N ARG A 26 23.59 -9.40 5.67
CA ARG A 26 24.54 -9.06 6.74
C ARG A 26 25.83 -9.87 6.64
N ALA A 27 25.73 -11.17 6.32
CA ALA A 27 26.91 -12.01 6.09
C ALA A 27 27.78 -11.51 4.93
N ARG A 28 27.22 -10.72 4.01
CA ARG A 28 27.93 -10.05 2.91
C ARG A 28 28.39 -8.63 3.22
N GLY A 29 28.22 -8.18 4.47
CA GLY A 29 28.57 -6.82 4.92
C GLY A 29 27.52 -5.76 4.58
N GLU A 30 26.33 -6.15 4.12
CA GLU A 30 25.23 -5.21 3.89
C GLU A 30 24.45 -4.91 5.17
N ARG A 31 23.68 -3.81 5.16
CA ARG A 31 22.90 -3.34 6.30
C ARG A 31 21.42 -3.26 5.94
N PRO A 32 20.67 -4.38 6.03
CA PRO A 32 19.28 -4.41 5.63
C PRO A 32 18.38 -3.58 6.56
N ILE A 33 17.28 -3.08 5.99
CA ILE A 33 16.15 -2.49 6.71
C ILE A 33 14.87 -2.86 5.98
N ALA A 34 13.85 -3.30 6.71
CA ALA A 34 12.55 -3.57 6.13
C ALA A 34 11.66 -2.32 6.15
N VAL A 35 10.91 -2.12 5.07
CA VAL A 35 9.81 -1.17 4.99
C VAL A 35 8.54 -1.97 4.81
N SER A 36 7.70 -2.03 5.84
CA SER A 36 6.43 -2.76 5.75
C SER A 36 5.51 -2.07 4.74
N CYS A 37 4.90 -2.89 3.89
CA CYS A 37 4.04 -2.48 2.79
C CYS A 37 2.68 -3.18 2.90
N ASP A 38 2.03 -2.98 4.05
CA ASP A 38 0.74 -3.55 4.38
C ASP A 38 -0.21 -2.48 4.94
N ALA A 39 -1.45 -2.43 4.43
CA ALA A 39 -2.42 -1.41 4.82
C ALA A 39 -2.98 -1.60 6.24
N ILE A 40 -2.80 -2.75 6.88
CA ILE A 40 -3.26 -3.01 8.25
C ILE A 40 -2.09 -2.88 9.24
N GLN A 41 -0.89 -3.34 8.89
CA GLN A 41 0.26 -3.32 9.81
C GLN A 41 0.71 -1.91 10.23
N VAL A 42 0.30 -0.87 9.50
CA VAL A 42 0.55 0.54 9.88
C VAL A 42 -0.16 0.95 11.17
N TYR A 43 -1.24 0.25 11.56
CA TYR A 43 -2.05 0.59 12.72
C TYR A 43 -1.52 -0.05 14.01
N ARG A 44 -1.37 0.77 15.04
CA ARG A 44 -0.90 0.35 16.36
C ARG A 44 -1.91 -0.54 17.06
N GLY A 45 -1.44 -1.57 17.75
CA GLY A 45 -2.30 -2.50 18.50
C GLY A 45 -2.97 -3.57 17.64
N LEU A 46 -2.74 -3.57 16.32
CA LEU A 46 -3.22 -4.60 15.40
C LEU A 46 -2.11 -5.55 14.95
N GLU A 47 -0.94 -5.52 15.58
CA GLU A 47 0.26 -6.26 15.14
C GLU A 47 0.01 -7.77 15.06
N VAL A 48 -0.63 -8.35 16.09
CA VAL A 48 -0.95 -9.78 16.13
C VAL A 48 -1.96 -10.15 15.05
N LEU A 49 -3.02 -9.36 14.88
CA LEU A 49 -4.09 -9.63 13.91
C LEU A 49 -3.64 -9.47 12.45
N SER A 50 -2.67 -8.58 12.22
CA SER A 50 -2.17 -8.26 10.88
C SER A 50 -0.97 -9.12 10.45
N GLY A 51 -0.53 -10.05 11.31
CA GLY A 51 0.69 -10.82 11.08
C GLY A 51 1.92 -9.91 10.91
N ALA A 52 1.95 -8.79 11.64
CA ALA A 52 3.11 -7.93 11.70
C ALA A 52 4.30 -8.68 12.32
N PRO A 53 5.54 -8.28 11.99
CA PRO A 53 6.72 -8.91 12.55
C PRO A 53 6.71 -8.86 14.08
N ASP A 54 6.99 -10.02 14.70
CA ASP A 54 7.07 -10.14 16.15
C ASP A 54 8.38 -9.53 16.71
N ALA A 55 8.57 -9.59 18.03
CA ALA A 55 9.75 -9.00 18.67
C ALA A 55 11.06 -9.65 18.21
N ALA A 56 11.08 -10.97 18.02
CA ALA A 56 12.27 -11.71 17.59
C ALA A 56 12.59 -11.41 16.11
N GLU A 57 11.58 -11.33 15.27
CA GLU A 57 11.73 -10.92 13.87
C GLU A 57 12.20 -9.47 13.75
N ARG A 58 11.71 -8.55 14.60
CA ARG A 58 12.15 -7.15 14.61
C ARG A 58 13.58 -6.96 15.12
N GLU A 59 14.01 -7.78 16.07
CA GLU A 59 15.40 -7.81 16.53
C GLU A 59 16.32 -8.29 15.40
N ARG A 60 15.88 -9.31 14.65
CA ARG A 60 16.61 -9.82 13.48
C ARG A 60 16.51 -8.93 12.26
N LEU A 61 15.51 -8.07 12.11
CA LEU A 61 15.39 -7.12 11.00
C LEU A 61 14.57 -5.93 11.45
N GLU A 62 15.19 -4.74 11.46
CA GLU A 62 14.46 -3.49 11.72
C GLU A 62 13.33 -3.33 10.71
N HIS A 63 12.10 -3.11 11.20
CA HIS A 63 10.91 -2.93 10.37
C HIS A 63 10.31 -1.54 10.59
N GLU A 64 10.33 -0.76 9.52
CA GLU A 64 9.69 0.54 9.43
C GLU A 64 8.22 0.43 9.01
N LEU A 65 7.45 1.47 9.31
CA LEU A 65 6.02 1.60 8.98
C LEU A 65 5.11 0.53 9.59
N VAL A 66 5.44 0.05 10.78
CA VAL A 66 4.59 -0.86 11.55
C VAL A 66 4.13 -0.19 12.84
N GLY A 67 2.82 -0.14 13.09
CA GLY A 67 2.24 0.45 14.31
C GLY A 67 2.45 1.97 14.46
N ILE A 68 2.56 2.67 13.32
CA ILE A 68 2.90 4.11 13.25
C ILE A 68 1.68 5.04 13.26
N VAL A 69 0.46 4.50 13.24
CA VAL A 69 -0.82 5.24 13.18
C VAL A 69 -1.78 4.69 14.22
N ASP A 70 -2.58 5.53 14.86
CA ASP A 70 -3.64 5.07 15.77
C ASP A 70 -4.83 4.46 14.99
N VAL A 71 -5.56 3.52 15.59
CA VAL A 71 -6.60 2.72 14.90
C VAL A 71 -7.81 3.52 14.41
N ASP A 72 -8.03 4.72 14.95
CA ASP A 72 -9.11 5.63 14.60
C ASP A 72 -8.67 6.72 13.59
N GLU A 73 -7.39 6.79 13.25
CA GLU A 73 -6.87 7.68 12.23
C GLU A 73 -7.05 7.10 10.82
N GLU A 74 -7.24 7.98 9.84
CA GLU A 74 -7.21 7.57 8.43
C GLU A 74 -5.78 7.52 7.89
N PHE A 75 -5.46 6.43 7.17
CA PHE A 75 -4.16 6.28 6.50
C PHE A 75 -4.28 6.01 5.01
N SER A 76 -3.78 6.95 4.20
CA SER A 76 -3.92 6.92 2.74
C SER A 76 -2.68 6.36 2.05
N ALA A 77 -2.87 5.86 0.81
CA ALA A 77 -1.75 5.47 -0.04
C ALA A 77 -0.79 6.63 -0.35
N GLY A 78 -1.27 7.88 -0.34
CA GLY A 78 -0.44 9.09 -0.51
C GLY A 78 0.50 9.28 0.67
N ARG A 79 -0.05 9.29 1.90
CA ARG A 79 0.74 9.38 3.14
C ARG A 79 1.73 8.23 3.26
N PHE A 80 1.31 7.00 2.92
CA PHE A 80 2.21 5.85 2.85
C PHE A 80 3.36 6.07 1.85
N ALA A 81 3.05 6.56 0.63
CA ALA A 81 4.06 6.80 -0.40
C ALA A 81 5.15 7.76 0.08
N GLU A 82 4.76 8.87 0.70
CA GLU A 82 5.68 9.88 1.21
C GLU A 82 6.62 9.29 2.26
N LEU A 83 6.07 8.59 3.26
CA LEU A 83 6.86 7.97 4.33
C LEU A 83 7.77 6.86 3.79
N ALA A 84 7.23 5.92 3.02
CA ALA A 84 7.99 4.80 2.47
C ALA A 84 9.14 5.27 1.57
N ARG A 85 8.88 6.25 0.70
CA ARG A 85 9.92 6.83 -0.18
C ARG A 85 10.98 7.55 0.63
N GLY A 86 10.60 8.34 1.64
CA GLY A 86 11.56 9.02 2.52
C GLY A 86 12.51 8.04 3.20
N ILE A 87 11.97 6.93 3.71
CA ILE A 87 12.74 5.88 4.38
C ILE A 87 13.66 5.14 3.39
N ILE A 88 13.15 4.76 2.21
CA ILE A 88 13.94 4.11 1.16
C ILE A 88 15.08 5.02 0.70
N ASP A 89 14.79 6.28 0.41
CA ASP A 89 15.77 7.26 -0.07
C ASP A 89 16.86 7.50 0.99
N ALA A 90 16.46 7.70 2.26
CA ALA A 90 17.40 7.88 3.37
C ALA A 90 18.27 6.63 3.61
N ALA A 91 17.68 5.43 3.55
CA ALA A 91 18.42 4.18 3.70
C ALA A 91 19.45 4.00 2.58
N LEU A 92 19.10 4.28 1.32
CA LEU A 92 20.03 4.20 0.20
C LEU A 92 21.18 5.20 0.34
N VAL A 93 20.90 6.45 0.73
CA VAL A 93 21.93 7.48 1.00
C VAL A 93 22.84 7.06 2.14
N ALA A 94 22.30 6.45 3.20
CA ALA A 94 23.06 5.95 4.33
C ALA A 94 23.87 4.68 4.04
N GLY A 95 23.79 4.13 2.82
CA GLY A 95 24.48 2.89 2.45
C GLY A 95 23.83 1.63 3.04
N ARG A 96 22.51 1.65 3.26
CA ARG A 96 21.70 0.51 3.73
C ARG A 96 20.98 -0.14 2.54
N THR A 97 20.50 -1.36 2.75
CA THR A 97 19.77 -2.15 1.73
C THR A 97 18.29 -2.21 2.09
N PRO A 98 17.42 -1.41 1.45
CA PRO A 98 15.99 -1.41 1.75
C PRO A 98 15.32 -2.67 1.21
N ILE A 99 14.51 -3.31 2.07
CA ILE A 99 13.67 -4.46 1.76
C ILE A 99 12.21 -4.03 1.93
N VAL A 100 11.51 -3.74 0.84
CA VAL A 100 10.08 -3.42 0.86
C VAL A 100 9.28 -4.73 0.89
N VAL A 101 8.57 -5.00 1.98
CA VAL A 101 7.91 -6.30 2.21
C VAL A 101 6.43 -6.13 2.49
N GLY A 102 5.55 -6.82 1.77
CA GLY A 102 4.11 -6.76 2.06
C GLY A 102 3.18 -7.28 0.97
N GLY A 103 1.88 -7.23 1.23
CA GLY A 103 0.83 -7.74 0.33
C GLY A 103 -0.01 -6.65 -0.36
N THR A 104 0.11 -5.39 0.05
CA THR A 104 -0.78 -4.33 -0.45
C THR A 104 -0.24 -3.76 -1.77
N GLY A 105 -0.78 -4.26 -2.90
CA GLY A 105 -0.29 -3.90 -4.23
C GLY A 105 -0.27 -2.40 -4.55
N LEU A 106 -1.26 -1.64 -4.08
CA LEU A 106 -1.27 -0.17 -4.27
C LEU A 106 -0.13 0.50 -3.50
N TYR A 107 0.10 0.10 -2.25
CA TYR A 107 1.18 0.62 -1.41
C TYR A 107 2.54 0.26 -2.02
N MET A 108 2.70 -0.98 -2.50
CA MET A 108 3.96 -1.43 -3.10
C MET A 108 4.33 -0.58 -4.31
N ARG A 109 3.35 -0.29 -5.16
CA ARG A 109 3.54 0.64 -6.27
C ARG A 109 3.87 2.05 -5.79
N ALA A 110 3.17 2.52 -4.76
CA ALA A 110 3.34 3.87 -4.24
C ALA A 110 4.75 4.08 -3.66
N ALA A 111 5.31 3.06 -3.00
CA ALA A 111 6.68 3.07 -2.50
C ALA A 111 7.72 3.04 -3.63
N LEU A 112 7.52 2.19 -4.65
CA LEU A 112 8.55 1.87 -5.65
C LEU A 112 8.50 2.71 -6.92
N ALA A 113 7.36 3.31 -7.26
CA ALA A 113 7.16 4.02 -8.51
C ALA A 113 6.45 5.36 -8.30
N ASP A 114 6.63 6.27 -9.26
CA ASP A 114 5.83 7.49 -9.30
C ASP A 114 4.39 7.15 -9.67
N LEU A 115 3.50 7.44 -8.74
CA LEU A 115 2.07 7.32 -8.89
C LEU A 115 1.46 8.72 -8.83
N ASP A 116 0.56 8.97 -9.77
CA ASP A 116 -0.27 10.15 -9.77
C ASP A 116 -1.41 9.97 -8.74
N LEU A 117 -1.05 10.07 -7.46
CA LEU A 117 -1.99 9.99 -6.34
C LEU A 117 -2.66 11.35 -6.16
N ARG A 118 -3.99 11.38 -6.26
CA ARG A 118 -4.76 12.60 -6.02
C ARG A 118 -4.68 13.00 -4.54
N PRO A 119 -4.62 14.31 -4.25
CA PRO A 119 -4.52 14.79 -2.88
C PRO A 119 -5.74 14.38 -2.03
N PRO A 120 -5.61 14.45 -0.69
CA PRO A 120 -6.75 14.29 0.19
C PRO A 120 -7.80 15.37 -0.08
N VAL A 121 -9.05 15.01 0.17
CA VAL A 121 -10.21 15.90 0.03
C VAL A 121 -10.69 16.30 1.43
N PRO A 122 -11.18 17.54 1.67
CA PRO A 122 -11.66 17.97 2.98
C PRO A 122 -12.70 17.01 3.56
N ALA A 123 -12.62 16.75 4.87
CA ALA A 123 -13.50 15.80 5.56
C ALA A 123 -14.99 16.10 5.38
N ALA A 124 -15.38 17.39 5.34
CA ALA A 124 -16.76 17.80 5.10
C ALA A 124 -17.28 17.31 3.74
N VAL A 125 -16.50 17.48 2.66
CA VAL A 125 -16.89 17.03 1.32
C VAL A 125 -17.02 15.51 1.27
N ARG A 126 -16.12 14.78 1.96
CA ARG A 126 -16.18 13.32 2.05
C ARG A 126 -17.45 12.86 2.77
N ALA A 127 -17.76 13.46 3.91
CA ALA A 127 -18.98 13.16 4.67
C ALA A 127 -20.25 13.43 3.87
N GLU A 128 -20.30 14.53 3.10
CA GLU A 128 -21.44 14.83 2.22
C GLU A 128 -21.61 13.81 1.09
N VAL A 129 -20.51 13.37 0.46
CA VAL A 129 -20.56 12.36 -0.60
C VAL A 129 -20.96 11.00 -0.03
N GLU A 130 -20.43 10.62 1.13
CA GLU A 130 -20.81 9.39 1.81
C GLU A 130 -22.30 9.37 2.17
N ALA A 131 -22.82 10.49 2.70
CA ALA A 131 -24.24 10.65 3.00
C ALA A 131 -25.11 10.56 1.74
N LEU A 132 -24.70 11.21 0.65
CA LEU A 132 -25.39 11.12 -0.65
C LEU A 132 -25.48 9.67 -1.13
N VAL A 133 -24.36 8.97 -1.15
CA VAL A 133 -24.25 7.58 -1.62
C VAL A 133 -25.05 6.64 -0.72
N ALA A 134 -25.07 6.88 0.60
CA ALA A 134 -25.85 6.09 1.55
C ALA A 134 -27.36 6.31 1.37
N ALA A 135 -27.79 7.56 1.18
CA ALA A 135 -29.21 7.91 1.08
C ALA A 135 -29.83 7.51 -0.27
N ARG A 136 -29.10 7.69 -1.37
CA ARG A 136 -29.64 7.53 -2.74
C ARG A 136 -29.11 6.30 -3.48
N GLY A 137 -28.11 5.64 -2.91
CA GLY A 137 -27.43 4.50 -3.51
C GLY A 137 -26.38 4.89 -4.56
N PRO A 138 -25.52 3.93 -4.94
CA PRO A 138 -24.38 4.19 -5.83
C PRO A 138 -24.80 4.57 -7.26
N ALA A 139 -25.89 4.02 -7.79
CA ALA A 139 -26.34 4.32 -9.15
C ALA A 139 -26.81 5.77 -9.31
N ALA A 140 -27.48 6.33 -8.29
CA ALA A 140 -27.91 7.73 -8.29
C ALA A 140 -26.71 8.67 -8.17
N ALA A 141 -25.74 8.33 -7.31
CA ALA A 141 -24.48 9.07 -7.18
C ALA A 141 -23.63 9.00 -8.46
N HIS A 142 -23.62 7.85 -9.16
CA HIS A 142 -22.91 7.69 -10.44
C HIS A 142 -23.44 8.64 -11.51
N ALA A 143 -24.75 8.93 -11.51
CA ALA A 143 -25.37 9.86 -12.46
C ALA A 143 -24.96 11.33 -12.26
N GLU A 144 -24.35 11.67 -11.11
CA GLU A 144 -23.81 13.01 -10.85
C GLU A 144 -22.38 13.20 -11.35
N LEU A 145 -21.72 12.13 -11.82
CA LEU A 145 -20.38 12.20 -12.38
C LEU A 145 -20.40 12.83 -13.77
N GLU A 146 -19.40 13.67 -14.07
CA GLU A 146 -19.14 14.11 -15.44
C GLU A 146 -19.09 12.93 -16.43
N PRO A 147 -19.63 13.06 -17.66
CA PRO A 147 -19.85 11.93 -18.58
C PRO A 147 -18.60 11.08 -18.86
N ASP A 148 -17.44 11.72 -18.99
CA ASP A 148 -16.16 11.05 -19.27
C ASP A 148 -15.66 10.23 -18.05
N VAL A 149 -15.94 10.69 -16.84
CA VAL A 149 -15.64 10.00 -15.58
C VAL A 149 -16.62 8.85 -15.37
N ALA A 150 -17.92 9.10 -15.57
CA ALA A 150 -18.99 8.11 -15.46
C ALA A 150 -18.74 6.89 -16.38
N ALA A 151 -18.26 7.13 -17.61
CA ALA A 151 -17.92 6.07 -18.57
C ALA A 151 -16.78 5.14 -18.11
N ARG A 152 -15.94 5.57 -17.17
CA ARG A 152 -14.78 4.82 -16.65
C ARG A 152 -15.11 3.98 -15.42
N ILE A 153 -16.21 4.26 -14.73
CA ILE A 153 -16.55 3.69 -13.42
C ILE A 153 -17.86 2.91 -13.52
N HIS A 154 -17.87 1.67 -13.00
CA HIS A 154 -19.09 0.88 -13.00
C HIS A 154 -20.10 1.46 -11.99
N ARG A 155 -21.38 1.56 -12.37
CA ARG A 155 -22.45 2.17 -11.55
C ARG A 155 -22.68 1.55 -10.16
N ASN A 156 -22.16 0.34 -9.93
CA ASN A 156 -22.23 -0.35 -8.64
C ASN A 156 -20.94 -0.23 -7.81
N ASP A 157 -19.88 0.38 -8.35
CA ASP A 157 -18.60 0.54 -7.65
C ASP A 157 -18.68 1.73 -6.69
N ARG A 158 -19.35 1.51 -5.54
CA ARG A 158 -19.61 2.52 -4.51
C ARG A 158 -18.36 3.33 -4.15
N LYS A 159 -17.22 2.66 -3.98
CA LYS A 159 -15.95 3.28 -3.56
C LYS A 159 -15.40 4.19 -4.65
N ARG A 160 -15.36 3.74 -5.91
CA ARG A 160 -14.86 4.57 -7.01
C ARG A 160 -15.79 5.73 -7.33
N ILE A 161 -17.11 5.54 -7.22
CA ILE A 161 -18.10 6.60 -7.42
C ILE A 161 -17.92 7.69 -6.37
N ALA A 162 -17.89 7.32 -5.08
CA ALA A 162 -17.67 8.27 -3.99
C ALA A 162 -16.37 9.05 -4.20
N ARG A 163 -15.26 8.34 -4.45
CA ARG A 163 -13.95 9.00 -4.67
C ARG A 163 -13.94 9.94 -5.87
N ALA A 164 -14.64 9.61 -6.95
CA ALA A 164 -14.71 10.46 -8.13
C ALA A 164 -15.55 11.72 -7.88
N LEU A 165 -16.68 11.60 -7.17
CA LEU A 165 -17.49 12.75 -6.76
C LEU A 165 -16.75 13.67 -5.79
N GLU A 166 -16.06 13.11 -4.80
CA GLU A 166 -15.22 13.87 -3.86
C GLU A 166 -14.23 14.76 -4.61
N LEU A 167 -13.53 14.21 -5.60
CA LEU A 167 -12.53 14.91 -6.40
C LEU A 167 -13.17 15.99 -7.28
N GLN A 168 -14.28 15.68 -7.95
CA GLN A 168 -15.01 16.64 -8.79
C GLN A 168 -15.54 17.84 -7.98
N ARG A 169 -16.05 17.60 -6.77
CA ARG A 169 -16.55 18.67 -5.88
C ARG A 169 -15.48 19.66 -5.45
N VAL A 170 -14.22 19.25 -5.45
CA VAL A 170 -13.08 20.14 -5.16
C VAL A 170 -12.31 20.57 -6.41
N GLY A 171 -12.88 20.35 -7.61
CA GLY A 171 -12.28 20.78 -8.87
C GLY A 171 -11.04 19.99 -9.29
N ILE A 172 -10.91 18.74 -8.84
CA ILE A 172 -9.77 17.87 -9.17
C ILE A 172 -10.23 16.76 -10.10
N ASP A 173 -9.50 16.58 -11.21
CA ASP A 173 -9.80 15.53 -12.18
C ASP A 173 -9.59 14.14 -11.57
N PRO A 174 -10.61 13.24 -11.62
CA PRO A 174 -10.45 11.86 -11.21
C PRO A 174 -9.41 11.12 -12.09
N PRO A 175 -8.62 10.21 -11.49
CA PRO A 175 -7.56 9.53 -12.22
C PRO A 175 -8.07 8.81 -13.47
N GLY A 176 -7.28 8.91 -14.55
CA GLY A 176 -7.55 8.28 -15.85
C GLY A 176 -7.65 6.75 -15.78
N ARG A 177 -8.10 6.13 -16.88
CA ARG A 177 -8.18 4.66 -17.01
C ARG A 177 -6.78 4.05 -17.21
N GLY A 178 -5.98 4.02 -16.14
CA GLY A 178 -4.71 3.31 -16.13
C GLY A 178 -4.95 1.80 -16.15
N ARG A 179 -4.89 1.17 -17.33
CA ARG A 179 -5.01 -0.30 -17.47
C ARG A 179 -3.81 -1.08 -16.92
N ARG A 180 -2.68 -0.39 -16.69
CA ARG A 180 -1.47 -1.03 -16.17
C ARG A 180 -1.46 -0.94 -14.65
N LEU A 181 -1.65 -2.10 -14.02
CA LEU A 181 -1.46 -2.28 -12.58
C LEU A 181 0.02 -2.12 -12.18
N TRP A 182 0.96 -2.18 -13.12
CA TRP A 182 2.40 -2.07 -12.84
C TRP A 182 3.12 -1.23 -13.89
N THR A 183 4.24 -0.61 -13.50
CA THR A 183 5.12 0.17 -14.38
C THR A 183 6.52 -0.43 -14.36
N ALA A 184 7.20 -0.43 -15.51
CA ALA A 184 8.61 -0.79 -15.60
C ALA A 184 9.53 0.35 -15.10
N ARG A 185 8.99 1.57 -14.97
CA ARG A 185 9.72 2.73 -14.45
C ARG A 185 9.55 2.80 -12.93
N LEU A 186 10.60 2.43 -12.21
CA LEU A 186 10.70 2.51 -10.76
C LEU A 186 11.61 3.67 -10.37
N ARG A 187 11.44 4.22 -9.16
CA ARG A 187 12.25 5.36 -8.66
C ARG A 187 13.71 4.98 -8.48
N HIS A 188 13.96 3.72 -8.09
CA HIS A 188 15.29 3.16 -7.89
C HIS A 188 15.43 1.81 -8.61
N PRO A 189 16.67 1.38 -8.95
CA PRO A 189 16.92 0.01 -9.34
C PRO A 189 16.35 -0.95 -8.28
N THR A 190 15.42 -1.82 -8.69
CA THR A 190 14.69 -2.68 -7.77
C THR A 190 14.67 -4.11 -8.28
N VAL A 191 14.94 -5.06 -7.39
CA VAL A 191 14.67 -6.48 -7.61
C VAL A 191 13.29 -6.79 -7.04
N LEU A 192 12.39 -7.27 -7.89
CA LEU A 192 11.04 -7.68 -7.52
C LEU A 192 10.97 -9.20 -7.39
N ALA A 193 10.59 -9.68 -6.20
CA ALA A 193 10.42 -11.10 -5.89
C ALA A 193 8.98 -11.37 -5.41
N GLY A 194 8.30 -12.29 -6.09
CA GLY A 194 6.97 -12.74 -5.71
C GLY A 194 7.04 -14.10 -5.01
N ILE A 195 6.55 -14.17 -3.78
CA ILE A 195 6.33 -15.45 -3.09
C ILE A 195 4.98 -15.99 -3.53
N VAL A 196 4.99 -17.22 -4.05
CA VAL A 196 3.82 -17.97 -4.47
C VAL A 196 3.71 -19.24 -3.64
N ALA A 197 2.49 -19.67 -3.38
CA ALA A 197 2.18 -20.91 -2.68
C ALA A 197 0.93 -21.53 -3.31
N ASP A 198 0.73 -22.83 -3.08
CA ASP A 198 -0.49 -23.50 -3.54
C ASP A 198 -1.72 -22.88 -2.88
N ARG A 199 -2.83 -22.80 -3.63
CA ARG A 199 -4.04 -22.15 -3.13
C ARG A 199 -4.67 -22.91 -1.95
N THR A 200 -4.57 -24.23 -1.94
CA THR A 200 -5.10 -25.10 -0.87
C THR A 200 -4.27 -24.92 0.39
N GLU A 201 -2.95 -24.97 0.25
CA GLU A 201 -2.01 -24.72 1.35
C GLU A 201 -2.19 -23.31 1.96
N LEU A 202 -2.42 -22.30 1.13
CA LEU A 202 -2.72 -20.95 1.62
C LEU A 202 -4.03 -20.89 2.40
N ALA A 203 -5.06 -21.62 1.98
CA ALA A 203 -6.33 -21.66 2.70
C ALA A 203 -6.15 -22.30 4.09
N GLU A 204 -5.48 -23.45 4.16
CA GLU A 204 -5.20 -24.15 5.42
C GLU A 204 -4.37 -23.34 6.41
N ARG A 205 -3.50 -22.44 5.92
CA ARG A 205 -2.71 -21.54 6.78
C ARG A 205 -3.48 -20.30 7.23
N ILE A 206 -4.57 -19.96 6.53
CA ILE A 206 -5.40 -18.78 6.85
C ILE A 206 -6.49 -19.16 7.86
N ASP A 207 -7.03 -20.38 7.76
CA ASP A 207 -8.01 -20.96 8.69
C ASP A 207 -7.42 -21.22 10.09
#